data_AF-A0A7X8WBP2-F1
#
_entry.id   AF-A0A7X8WBP2-F1
#
_cell.length_a   1.000
_cell.length_b   1.000
_cell.length_c   1.000
_cell.angle_alpha   90.00
_cell.angle_beta   90.00
_cell.angle_gamma   90.00
#
_symmetry.space_group_name_H-M   'P 1'
#
loop_
_entity.id
_entity.type
_entity.pdbx_description
1 polymer ?
#
loop_
_entity_poly.entity_id
_entity_poly.type
_entity_poly.pdbx_seq_one_letter_code
_entity_poly.pdbx_strand_id
1 'polypeptide(L)'
;MKTIITIALLICSNIFMTFAWYGHLKFKDVSWLSNLGLPLIILISWGIALFEYCFQVPANRIGYTENGGPFNLWKLKVLQEV
;
A
#
# COMPACT_ATOMS: atom_id res chain seq x y z
N MET A 1 3.93 12.22 -18.77
CA MET A 1 4.65 11.95 -17.50
C MET A 1 3.74 11.46 -16.37
N LYS A 2 2.48 11.92 -16.28
CA LYS A 2 1.54 11.50 -15.21
C LYS A 2 1.37 9.97 -15.09
N THR A 3 1.33 9.25 -16.21
CA THR A 3 1.21 7.78 -16.24
C THR A 3 2.33 7.08 -15.45
N ILE A 4 3.58 7.43 -15.72
CA ILE A 4 4.76 6.79 -15.10
C ILE A 4 4.79 7.10 -13.61
N ILE A 5 4.49 8.34 -13.23
CA ILE A 5 4.43 8.77 -11.82
C ILE A 5 3.35 8.01 -11.06
N THR A 6 2.14 7.91 -11.63
CA THR A 6 1.07 7.11 -11.03
C THR A 6 1.49 5.67 -10.83
N ILE A 7 2.00 4.99 -11.87
CA ILE A 7 2.41 3.58 -11.78
C ILE A 7 3.51 3.39 -10.72
N ALA A 8 4.55 4.23 -10.74
CA ALA A 8 5.64 4.14 -9.77
C ALA A 8 5.15 4.30 -8.32
N LEU A 9 4.24 5.24 -8.07
CA LEU A 9 3.66 5.42 -6.74
C LEU A 9 2.76 4.25 -6.31
N LEU A 10 1.96 3.69 -7.23
CA LEU A 10 1.13 2.51 -6.94
C LEU A 10 2.00 1.28 -6.62
N ILE A 11 3.11 1.08 -7.35
CA ILE A 11 4.08 0.02 -7.06
C ILE A 11 4.68 0.22 -5.66
N CYS A 12 5.15 1.44 -5.34
CA CYS A 12 5.67 1.74 -4.00
C CYS A 12 4.62 1.46 -2.91
N SER A 13 3.37 1.86 -3.14
CA SER A 13 2.26 1.59 -2.24
C SER A 13 2.04 0.08 -2.02
N ASN A 14 1.99 -0.70 -3.11
CA ASN A 14 1.75 -2.14 -3.04
C ASN A 14 2.88 -2.90 -2.30
N ILE A 15 4.13 -2.42 -2.38
CA ILE A 15 5.23 -2.96 -1.59
C ILE A 15 4.93 -2.86 -0.07
N PHE A 16 4.42 -1.71 0.40
CA PHE A 16 4.04 -1.55 1.82
C PHE A 16 2.86 -2.45 2.20
N MET A 17 1.85 -2.55 1.34
CA MET A 17 0.70 -3.46 1.54
C MET A 17 1.17 -4.90 1.72
N THR A 18 2.06 -5.35 0.82
CA THR A 18 2.67 -6.69 0.84
C THR A 18 3.47 -6.91 2.13
N PHE A 19 4.25 -5.92 2.56
CA PHE A 19 4.97 -5.99 3.84
C PHE A 19 4.04 -6.06 5.04
N ALA A 20 2.94 -5.30 5.08
CA ALA A 20 1.96 -5.39 6.16
C ALA A 20 1.31 -6.78 6.22
N TRP A 21 0.95 -7.34 5.06
CA TRP A 21 0.29 -8.64 4.96
C TRP A 21 1.22 -9.81 5.32
N TYR A 22 2.41 -9.90 4.71
CA TYR A 22 3.37 -10.96 5.04
C TYR A 22 4.00 -10.77 6.42
N GLY A 23 4.23 -9.51 6.82
CA GLY A 23 4.74 -9.17 8.14
C GLY A 23 3.86 -9.78 9.22
N HIS A 24 2.56 -9.49 9.21
CA HIS A 24 1.65 -9.98 10.25
C HIS A 24 1.61 -11.52 10.37
N LEU A 25 1.82 -12.26 9.27
CA LEU A 25 1.87 -13.73 9.27
C LEU A 25 3.21 -14.26 9.79
N LYS A 26 4.33 -13.65 9.36
CA LYS A 26 5.69 -14.07 9.72
C LYS A 26 6.13 -13.60 11.10
N PHE A 27 5.40 -12.68 11.71
CA PHE A 27 5.63 -12.21 13.08
C PHE A 27 5.59 -13.34 14.12
N LYS A 28 4.90 -14.46 13.84
CA LYS A 28 4.95 -15.65 14.69
C LYS A 28 6.28 -16.41 14.65
N ASP A 29 6.99 -16.37 13.52
CA ASP A 29 8.24 -17.12 13.32
C ASP A 29 9.48 -16.37 13.80
N VAL A 30 9.36 -15.05 14.01
CA VAL A 30 10.45 -14.22 14.53
C VAL A 30 10.43 -14.31 16.06
N SER A 31 11.41 -14.97 16.69
CA SER A 31 11.46 -15.15 18.15
C SER A 31 11.40 -13.86 18.97
N TRP A 32 11.80 -12.72 18.39
CA TRP A 32 11.66 -11.41 19.05
C TRP A 32 10.22 -10.90 19.06
N LEU A 33 9.39 -11.41 18.15
CA LEU A 33 8.06 -10.90 17.86
C LEU A 33 6.92 -11.87 18.23
N SER A 34 7.25 -13.11 18.61
CA SER A 34 6.30 -14.15 19.00
C SER A 34 5.49 -13.82 20.27
N ASN A 35 5.97 -12.89 21.09
CA ASN A 35 5.27 -12.38 22.28
C ASN A 35 4.51 -11.06 22.02
N LEU A 36 4.49 -10.53 20.79
CA LEU A 36 3.65 -9.38 20.51
C LEU A 36 2.18 -9.81 20.56
N GLY A 37 1.46 -9.31 21.57
CA GLY A 37 0.03 -9.43 21.61
C GLY A 37 -0.63 -8.85 20.35
N LEU A 38 -1.78 -9.41 19.98
CA LEU A 38 -2.60 -8.96 18.85
C LEU A 38 -2.73 -7.42 18.75
N PRO A 39 -2.90 -6.65 19.83
CA PRO A 39 -3.02 -5.19 19.73
C PRO A 39 -1.79 -4.51 19.12
N LEU A 40 -0.58 -5.00 19.42
CA LEU A 40 0.65 -4.39 18.92
C LEU A 40 0.90 -4.76 17.45
N ILE A 41 0.55 -5.99 17.05
CA ILE A 41 0.56 -6.40 15.63
C ILE A 41 -0.38 -5.51 14.81
N ILE A 42 -1.60 -5.27 15.30
CA ILE A 42 -2.57 -4.39 14.64
C ILE A 42 -2.02 -2.97 14.50
N LEU A 43 -1.42 -2.41 15.55
CA LEU A 43 -0.82 -1.08 15.52
C LEU A 43 0.32 -0.98 14.51
N ILE A 44 1.20 -1.98 14.43
CA ILE A 44 2.28 -2.02 13.45
C ILE A 44 1.71 -2.08 12.02
N SER A 45 0.72 -2.96 11.79
CA SER A 45 0.06 -3.05 10.48
C SER A 45 -0.61 -1.74 10.07
N TRP A 46 -1.27 -1.02 11.00
CA TRP A 46 -1.80 0.32 10.74
C TRP A 46 -0.71 1.34 10.43
N GLY A 47 0.44 1.27 11.13
CA GLY A 47 1.59 2.10 10.83
C GLY A 47 2.10 1.89 9.41
N ILE A 48 2.20 0.65 8.95
CA ILE A 48 2.62 0.32 7.58
C ILE A 48 1.56 0.76 6.56
N ALA A 49 0.28 0.55 6.85
CA ALA A 49 -0.81 1.00 6.00
C ALA A 49 -0.80 2.53 5.82
N LEU A 50 -0.43 3.31 6.85
CA LEU A 50 -0.29 4.76 6.72
C LEU A 50 0.72 5.12 5.60
N PHE A 51 1.87 4.43 5.54
CA PHE A 51 2.85 4.64 4.48
C PHE A 51 2.31 4.23 3.11
N GLU A 52 1.58 3.11 3.01
CA GLU A 52 0.88 2.72 1.77
C GLU A 52 -0.01 3.87 1.26
N TYR A 53 -0.84 4.45 2.13
CA TYR A 53 -1.75 5.55 1.79
C TYR A 53 -1.01 6.83 1.37
N CYS A 54 0.16 7.11 1.95
CA CYS A 54 0.98 8.26 1.55
C CYS A 54 1.37 8.24 0.07
N PHE A 55 1.48 7.06 -0.55
CA PHE A 55 1.76 6.91 -1.98
C PHE A 55 0.50 6.67 -2.80
N GLN A 56 -0.44 5.87 -2.30
CA GLN A 56 -1.67 5.51 -3.00
C GLN A 56 -2.57 6.71 -3.27
N VAL A 57 -2.74 7.60 -2.29
CA VAL A 57 -3.65 8.76 -2.41
C VAL A 57 -3.17 9.74 -3.49
N PRO A 58 -1.88 10.17 -3.50
CA PRO A 58 -1.35 10.98 -4.59
C PRO A 58 -1.39 10.27 -5.94
N ALA A 59 -1.07 8.97 -6.00
CA ALA A 59 -1.08 8.19 -7.23
C ALA A 59 -2.47 8.20 -7.89
N ASN A 60 -3.50 7.89 -7.10
CA ASN A 60 -4.88 7.88 -7.56
C ASN A 60 -5.35 9.27 -7.95
N ARG A 61 -5.00 10.32 -7.18
CA ARG A 61 -5.40 11.68 -7.52
C ARG A 61 -4.77 12.17 -8.84
N ILE A 62 -3.50 11.86 -9.08
CA ILE A 62 -2.77 12.22 -10.32
C ILE A 62 -3.25 11.37 -11.50
N GLY A 63 -3.55 10.09 -11.25
CA GLY A 63 -3.92 9.10 -12.25
C GLY A 63 -5.36 9.19 -12.73
N TYR A 64 -6.27 9.71 -11.89
CA TYR A 64 -7.71 9.66 -12.13
C TYR A 64 -8.18 10.59 -13.25
N THR A 65 -9.01 10.06 -14.15
CA THR A 65 -9.47 10.77 -15.35
C THR A 65 -10.19 12.08 -15.04
N GLU A 66 -11.02 12.14 -14.00
CA GLU A 66 -11.73 13.38 -13.64
C GLU A 66 -10.79 14.47 -13.10
N ASN A 67 -9.59 14.10 -12.64
CA ASN A 67 -8.53 15.03 -12.24
C ASN A 67 -7.55 15.34 -13.39
N GLY A 68 -7.89 15.00 -14.64
CA GLY A 68 -7.02 15.19 -15.80
C GLY A 68 -5.87 14.18 -15.88
N GLY A 69 -6.04 13.01 -15.25
CA GLY A 69 -5.16 11.85 -15.35
C GLY A 69 -5.56 10.88 -16.47
N PRO A 70 -4.70 9.88 -16.77
CA PRO A 70 -4.92 8.97 -17.90
C PRO A 70 -5.79 7.74 -17.60
N PHE A 71 -6.18 7.51 -16.34
CA PHE A 71 -6.82 6.25 -15.89
C PHE A 71 -8.19 6.47 -15.24
N ASN A 72 -9.16 5.63 -15.60
CA ASN A 72 -10.44 5.52 -14.88
C ASN A 72 -10.20 4.82 -13.52
N LEU A 73 -11.08 5.04 -12.54
CA LEU A 73 -11.11 4.40 -11.22
C LEU A 73 -10.82 2.89 -11.29
N TRP A 74 -11.50 2.18 -12.19
CA TRP A 74 -11.32 0.73 -12.34
C TRP A 74 -9.90 0.35 -12.76
N LYS A 75 -9.29 1.12 -13.68
CA LYS A 75 -7.92 0.86 -14.13
C LYS A 75 -6.92 1.12 -13.01
N LEU A 76 -7.13 2.17 -12.21
CA LEU A 76 -6.29 2.45 -11.03
C LEU A 76 -6.39 1.35 -9.99
N LYS A 77 -7.59 0.81 -9.76
CA LYS A 77 -7.80 -0.28 -8.83
C LYS A 77 -7.10 -1.57 -9.27
N VAL A 78 -7.22 -1.93 -10.55
CA VAL A 78 -6.48 -3.06 -11.12
C VAL A 78 -4.98 -2.83 -11.02
N LEU A 79 -4.47 -1.64 -11.36
CA LEU A 79 -3.04 -1.31 -11.27
C LEU A 79 -2.51 -1.35 -9.84
N GLN A 80 -3.33 -1.04 -8.84
CA GLN A 80 -2.98 -1.13 -7.42
C GLN A 80 -2.88 -2.58 -6.94
N GLU A 81 -3.50 -3.54 -7.63
CA GLU A 81 -3.56 -4.95 -7.23
C GLU A 81 -2.53 -5.85 -7.95
N VAL A 82 -1.78 -5.29 -8.90
CA VAL A 82 -0.69 -5.95 -9.64
C VAL A 82 0.63 -5.71 -8.94
#